data_AF-A0A5Q4GS61-F1
#
_entry.id   AF-A0A5Q4GS61-F1
#
_cell.length_a   1.000
_cell.length_b   1.000
_cell.length_c   1.000
_cell.angle_alpha   90.00
_cell.angle_beta   90.00
_cell.angle_gamma   90.00
#
_symmetry.space_group_name_H-M   'P 1'
#
loop_
_entity.id
_entity.type
_entity.pdbx_description
1 polymer ?
#
loop_
_entity_poly.entity_id
_entity_poly.type
_entity_poly.pdbx_seq_one_letter_code
_entity_poly.pdbx_strand_id
1 'polypeptide(L)'
;KFKRRSERFPTCFACTLTLLRANWDKVKAVDFEPREAALIDLAQQANRKPHAVTDARFHTIRETGAQDAEIVEALGVMEVFAAFNRFSDTLQVAIDF
;
A
#
# COMPACT_ATOMS: atom_id res chain seq x y z
N LYS A 1 36.60 4.26 -19.28
CA LYS A 1 35.69 3.48 -20.16
C LYS A 1 34.49 3.02 -19.34
N PHE A 2 33.38 3.75 -19.40
CA PHE A 2 32.17 3.48 -18.60
C PHE A 2 31.19 2.66 -19.47
N LYS A 3 30.99 1.39 -19.12
CA LYS A 3 30.13 0.46 -19.87
C LYS A 3 28.70 0.63 -19.37
N ARG A 4 27.94 1.54 -19.98
CA ARG A 4 26.49 1.69 -19.72
C ARG A 4 25.80 0.38 -20.10
N ARG A 5 25.34 -0.40 -19.11
CA ARG A 5 24.36 -1.47 -19.32
C ARG A 5 23.07 -0.77 -19.74
N SER A 6 22.70 -0.90 -21.01
CA SER A 6 21.40 -0.49 -21.48
C SER A 6 20.38 -1.51 -21.00
N GLU A 7 19.91 -1.38 -19.77
CA GLU A 7 18.67 -2.03 -19.33
C GLU A 7 17.54 -1.34 -20.08
N ARG A 8 17.19 -1.93 -21.22
CA ARG A 8 16.08 -1.52 -22.06
C ARG A 8 14.82 -1.93 -21.30
N PHE A 9 14.24 -1.01 -20.51
CA PHE A 9 12.91 -1.21 -19.93
C PHE A 9 11.94 -1.52 -21.08
N PRO A 10 11.35 -2.74 -21.14
CA PRO A 10 10.50 -3.11 -22.25
C PRO A 10 9.15 -2.39 -22.07
N THR A 11 8.93 -1.33 -22.83
CA THR A 11 7.68 -0.55 -22.92
C THR A 11 6.57 -1.29 -23.69
N CYS A 12 6.57 -2.62 -23.68
CA CYS A 12 5.57 -3.41 -24.38
C CYS A 12 4.41 -3.71 -23.43
N PHE A 13 3.19 -3.30 -23.80
CA PHE A 13 1.91 -3.52 -23.08
C PHE A 13 1.76 -4.94 -22.48
N ALA A 14 2.31 -5.96 -23.15
CA ALA A 14 2.25 -7.35 -22.68
C ALA A 14 3.16 -7.65 -21.47
N CYS A 15 4.31 -6.96 -21.34
CA CYS A 15 5.22 -7.11 -20.20
C CYS A 15 4.74 -6.35 -18.97
N THR A 16 4.03 -5.24 -19.13
CA THR A 16 3.55 -4.42 -18.01
C THR A 16 2.64 -5.23 -17.08
N LEU A 17 1.63 -5.92 -17.64
CA LEU A 17 0.68 -6.74 -16.87
C LEU A 17 1.33 -7.96 -16.19
N THR A 18 2.27 -8.64 -16.85
CA THR A 18 2.96 -9.80 -16.26
C THR A 18 3.94 -9.36 -15.17
N LEU A 19 4.66 -8.26 -15.37
CA LEU A 19 5.53 -7.68 -14.35
C LEU A 19 4.74 -7.15 -13.15
N LEU A 20 3.61 -6.47 -13.38
CA LEU A 20 2.76 -5.98 -12.30
C LEU A 20 2.22 -7.16 -11.47
N ARG A 21 1.75 -8.22 -12.14
CA ARG A 21 1.23 -9.42 -11.47
C ARG A 21 2.32 -10.16 -10.71
N ALA A 22 3.48 -10.35 -11.32
CA ALA A 22 4.63 -10.98 -10.67
C ALA A 22 5.14 -10.16 -9.47
N ASN A 23 5.12 -8.82 -9.56
CA ASN A 23 5.47 -7.95 -8.44
C ASN A 23 4.40 -7.99 -7.34
N TRP A 24 3.12 -8.01 -7.72
CA TRP A 24 2.01 -8.11 -6.79
C TRP A 24 2.02 -9.44 -6.01
N ASP A 25 2.33 -10.55 -6.68
CA ASP A 25 2.45 -11.85 -6.03
C ASP A 25 3.66 -11.92 -5.10
N LYS A 26 4.77 -11.22 -5.43
CA LYS A 26 5.90 -11.05 -4.50
C LYS A 26 5.51 -10.25 -3.27
N VAL A 27 4.77 -9.14 -3.43
CA VAL A 27 4.31 -8.31 -2.30
C VAL A 27 3.40 -9.11 -1.37
N LYS A 28 2.49 -9.94 -1.91
CA LYS A 28 1.65 -10.83 -1.10
C LYS A 28 2.44 -11.92 -0.38
N ALA A 29 3.59 -12.31 -0.92
CA ALA A 29 4.46 -13.33 -0.34
C ALA A 29 5.47 -12.75 0.66
N VAL A 30 5.46 -11.43 0.90
CA VAL A 30 6.30 -10.82 1.94
C VAL A 30 5.73 -11.19 3.30
N ASP A 31 6.57 -11.81 4.14
CA ASP A 31 6.31 -11.95 5.56
C ASP A 31 6.60 -10.61 6.25
N PHE A 32 5.53 -9.93 6.66
CA PHE A 32 5.61 -8.70 7.44
C PHE A 32 5.93 -9.02 8.90
N GLU A 33 6.68 -8.13 9.56
CA GLU A 33 6.79 -8.21 11.01
C GLU A 33 5.40 -8.04 11.65
N PRO A 34 5.14 -8.65 12.82
CA PRO A 34 3.82 -8.55 13.48
C PRO A 34 3.31 -7.12 13.63
N ARG A 35 4.23 -6.17 13.88
CA ARG A 35 3.96 -4.74 13.95
C ARG A 35 3.50 -4.15 12.61
N GLU A 36 4.22 -4.44 11.54
CA GLU A 36 3.91 -3.95 10.19
C GLU A 36 2.57 -4.51 9.69
N ALA A 37 2.35 -5.81 9.89
CA ALA A 37 1.09 -6.47 9.57
C ALA A 37 -0.08 -5.82 10.31
N ALA A 38 0.08 -5.52 11.61
CA ALA A 38 -0.96 -4.89 12.42
C ALA A 38 -1.30 -3.46 11.94
N LEU A 39 -0.30 -2.68 11.52
CA LEU A 39 -0.49 -1.34 10.95
C LEU A 39 -1.18 -1.39 9.57
N ILE A 40 -0.79 -2.34 8.70
CA ILE A 40 -1.44 -2.56 7.40
C ILE A 40 -2.91 -2.96 7.60
N ASP A 41 -3.18 -3.88 8.53
CA ASP A 41 -4.55 -4.31 8.85
C ASP A 41 -5.40 -3.16 9.39
N LEU A 42 -4.83 -2.31 10.26
CA LEU A 42 -5.51 -1.10 10.74
C LEU A 42 -5.90 -0.20 9.58
N ALA A 43 -4.96 0.11 8.68
CA ALA A 43 -5.22 0.94 7.51
C ALA A 43 -6.31 0.33 6.61
N GLN A 44 -6.27 -0.98 6.34
CA GLN A 44 -7.31 -1.64 5.56
C GLN A 44 -8.69 -1.57 6.23
N GLN A 45 -8.75 -1.77 7.55
CA GLN A 45 -9.99 -1.71 8.30
C GLN A 45 -10.55 -0.29 8.33
N ALA A 46 -9.71 0.71 8.59
CA ALA A 46 -10.09 2.12 8.60
C ALA A 46 -10.63 2.58 7.24
N ASN A 47 -10.01 2.14 6.13
CA ASN A 47 -10.47 2.47 4.78
C ASN A 47 -11.83 1.83 4.44
N ARG A 48 -12.12 0.63 4.96
CA ARG A 48 -13.36 -0.11 4.63
C ARG A 48 -14.53 0.22 5.56
N LYS A 49 -14.28 0.30 6.87
CA LYS A 49 -15.28 0.43 7.93
C LYS A 49 -14.70 1.25 9.10
N PRO A 50 -14.54 2.57 8.95
CA PRO A 50 -13.86 3.40 9.95
C PRO A 50 -14.53 3.33 11.33
N HIS A 51 -15.86 3.27 11.38
CA HIS A 51 -16.62 3.16 12.64
C HIS A 51 -16.48 1.82 13.38
N ALA A 52 -15.88 0.81 12.75
CA ALA A 52 -15.64 -0.48 13.37
C ALA A 52 -14.26 -0.57 14.04
N VAL A 53 -13.42 0.45 13.92
CA VAL A 53 -12.13 0.52 14.61
C VAL A 53 -12.38 0.96 16.05
N THR A 54 -12.00 0.12 17.01
CA THR A 54 -12.24 0.34 18.44
C THR A 54 -10.95 0.66 19.20
N ASP A 55 -11.06 1.28 20.37
CA ASP A 55 -9.91 1.56 21.25
C ASP A 55 -9.12 0.30 21.64
N ALA A 56 -9.81 -0.82 21.80
CA ALA A 56 -9.19 -2.12 22.05
C ALA A 56 -8.23 -2.52 20.91
N ARG A 57 -8.57 -2.20 19.65
CA ARG A 57 -7.70 -2.47 18.50
C ARG A 57 -6.41 -1.67 18.58
N PHE A 58 -6.48 -0.39 18.95
CA PHE A 58 -5.30 0.43 19.13
C PHE A 58 -4.42 -0.07 20.27
N HIS A 59 -5.00 -0.65 21.34
CA HIS A 59 -4.23 -1.30 22.40
C HIS A 59 -3.46 -2.52 21.87
N THR A 60 -4.13 -3.43 21.16
CA THR A 60 -3.48 -4.62 20.56
C THR A 60 -2.37 -4.26 19.59
N ILE A 61 -2.51 -3.17 18.83
CA ILE A 61 -1.46 -2.70 17.92
C ILE A 61 -0.23 -2.22 18.71
N ARG A 62 -0.43 -1.50 19.81
CA ARG A 62 0.69 -1.06 20.68
C ARG A 62 1.43 -2.22 21.34
N GLU A 63 0.72 -3.32 21.66
CA GLU A 63 1.36 -4.54 22.18
C GLU A 63 2.36 -5.17 21.19
N THR A 64 2.25 -4.87 19.90
CA THR A 64 3.25 -5.27 18.89
C THR A 64 4.51 -4.41 18.90
N GLY A 65 4.56 -3.36 19.71
CA GLY A 65 5.64 -2.37 19.76
C GLY A 65 5.44 -1.17 18.83
N ALA A 66 4.28 -1.04 18.19
CA ALA A 66 3.94 0.13 17.37
C ALA A 66 3.83 1.41 18.19
N GLN A 67 4.41 2.50 17.70
CA GLN A 67 4.29 3.82 18.30
C GLN A 67 3.07 4.58 17.78
N ASP A 68 2.54 5.50 18.57
CA ASP A 68 1.40 6.34 18.16
C ASP A 68 1.69 7.13 16.87
N ALA A 69 2.93 7.56 16.67
CA ALA A 69 3.35 8.23 15.44
C ALA A 69 3.20 7.31 14.21
N GLU A 70 3.57 6.03 14.33
CA GLU A 70 3.44 5.03 13.25
C GLU A 70 1.97 4.72 12.95
N ILE A 71 1.12 4.69 13.98
CA ILE A 71 -0.34 4.52 13.83
C ILE A 71 -0.94 5.70 13.05
N VAL A 72 -0.59 6.94 13.43
CA VAL A 72 -1.06 8.15 12.74
C VAL A 72 -0.54 8.20 11.31
N GLU A 73 0.73 7.84 11.09
CA GLU A 73 1.32 7.79 9.76
C GLU A 73 0.60 6.77 8.86
N ALA A 74 0.33 5.56 9.34
CA ALA A 74 -0.37 4.53 8.58
C ALA A 74 -1.78 5.00 8.14
N LEU A 75 -2.52 5.65 9.04
CA LEU A 75 -3.82 6.24 8.74
C LEU A 75 -3.71 7.42 7.77
N GLY A 76 -2.71 8.27 7.95
CA GLY A 76 -2.46 9.43 7.09
C GLY A 76 -2.12 9.01 5.65
N VAL A 77 -1.20 8.08 5.47
CA VAL A 77 -0.83 7.53 4.16
C VAL A 77 -2.05 6.91 3.48
N MET A 78 -2.79 6.07 4.20
CA MET A 78 -4.03 5.47 3.70
C MET A 78 -5.01 6.54 3.20
N GLU A 79 -5.27 7.60 3.98
CA GLU A 79 -6.25 8.63 3.61
C GLU A 79 -5.81 9.44 2.38
N VAL A 80 -4.52 9.71 2.23
CA VAL A 80 -3.98 10.35 1.01
C VAL A 80 -4.34 9.51 -0.21
N PHE A 81 -4.07 8.20 -0.20
CA PHE A 81 -4.44 7.32 -1.31
C PHE A 81 -5.96 7.25 -1.53
N ALA A 82 -6.75 7.18 -0.45
CA ALA A 82 -8.22 7.15 -0.55
C ALA A 82 -8.79 8.45 -1.15
N ALA A 83 -8.21 9.61 -0.82
CA ALA A 83 -8.57 10.89 -1.40
C ALA A 83 -8.20 10.98 -2.89
N PHE A 84 -6.98 10.56 -3.26
CA PHE A 84 -6.53 10.57 -4.66
C PHE A 84 -7.31 9.58 -5.53
N ASN A 85 -7.73 8.43 -4.99
CA ASN A 85 -8.58 7.49 -5.71
C ASN A 85 -9.94 8.14 -6.04
N ARG A 86 -10.60 8.75 -5.05
CA ARG A 86 -11.86 9.48 -5.26
C ARG A 86 -11.72 10.65 -6.24
N PHE A 87 -10.61 11.37 -6.15
CA PHE A 87 -10.29 12.48 -7.04
C PHE A 87 -10.13 11.99 -8.49
N SER A 88 -9.35 10.93 -8.71
CA SER A 88 -9.13 10.31 -10.02
C SER A 88 -10.42 9.74 -10.62
N ASP A 89 -11.24 9.08 -9.80
CA ASP A 89 -12.54 8.53 -10.19
C ASP A 89 -13.50 9.65 -10.65
N THR A 90 -13.49 10.78 -9.94
CA THR A 90 -14.31 11.96 -10.30
C THR A 90 -13.91 12.55 -11.64
N LEU A 91 -12.60 12.61 -11.92
CA LEU A 91 -12.06 13.12 -13.16
C LEU A 91 -12.13 12.11 -14.32
N GLN A 92 -12.57 10.88 -14.06
CA GLN A 92 -12.59 9.77 -15.02
C GLN A 92 -11.24 9.62 -15.74
N VAL A 93 -10.14 9.76 -14.99
CA VAL A 93 -8.79 9.64 -15.54
C VAL A 93 -8.67 8.25 -16.15
N ALA A 94 -8.47 8.21 -17.47
CA ALA A 94 -8.20 6.96 -18.17
C ALA A 94 -6.87 6.41 -17.67
N ILE A 95 -6.87 5.17 -17.21
CA ILE A 95 -5.63 4.53 -16.79
C ILE A 95 -4.94 3.98 -18.05
N ASP A 96 -3.90 4.66 -18.51
CA ASP A 96 -3.01 4.18 -19.56
C ASP A 96 -1.88 3.36 -18.94
N PHE A 97 -1.82 2.07 -19.27
CA PHE A 97 -0.81 1.13 -18.75
C PHE A 97 0.02 0.54 -19.88
#